data_AF-A0A535E947-F1
#
_entry.id   AF-A0A535E947-F1
#
_cell.length_a   1.000
_cell.length_b   1.000
_cell.length_c   1.000
_cell.angle_alpha   90.00
_cell.angle_beta   90.00
_cell.angle_gamma   90.00
#
_symmetry.space_group_name_H-M   'P 1'
#
loop_
_entity.id
_entity.type
_entity.pdbx_description
1 polymer ?
#
loop_
_entity_poly.entity_id
_entity_poly.type
_entity_poly.pdbx_seq_one_letter_code
_entity_poly.pdbx_strand_id
1 'polypeptide(L)'
;MSAEGRRVQLVRERAGSWPFSARRHPHFNLWTATATSALMIEAMHADVDLVLVDRGLFDALCWMEWYRRLGHLTPHEHRAIGGFLRVGPLRKMIHLVLVMTVEPEVAIQRELATRPPAMGYTPGTVVNTETLALLNDTIAAVANRHRNEFNLHELDTTAMSPEETLQRVAGAVRALLSR
;
A
#
# COMPACT_ATOMS: atom_id res chain seq x y z
N MET A 1 -14.45 -1.09 -19.34
CA MET A 1 -14.98 -2.46 -19.48
C MET A 1 -13.94 -3.41 -18.95
N SER A 2 -14.24 -4.15 -17.88
CA SER A 2 -13.32 -5.13 -17.28
C SER A 2 -14.02 -6.48 -17.10
N ALA A 3 -13.19 -7.52 -16.90
CA ALA A 3 -13.53 -8.93 -16.81
C ALA A 3 -14.84 -9.18 -16.03
N GLU A 4 -15.77 -9.91 -16.66
CA GLU A 4 -17.10 -10.28 -16.12
C GLU A 4 -18.17 -9.16 -16.09
N GLY A 5 -17.97 -8.04 -16.80
CA GLY A 5 -19.01 -7.01 -16.95
C GLY A 5 -19.15 -6.05 -15.77
N ARG A 6 -18.28 -6.17 -14.75
CA ARG A 6 -18.22 -5.23 -13.63
C ARG A 6 -17.53 -3.93 -14.03
N ARG A 7 -18.02 -2.82 -13.51
CA ARG A 7 -17.44 -1.48 -13.61
C ARG A 7 -16.42 -1.31 -12.51
N VAL A 8 -15.15 -1.30 -12.91
CA VAL A 8 -14.01 -1.20 -11.99
C VAL A 8 -13.40 0.19 -12.11
N GLN A 9 -13.15 0.84 -10.97
CA GLN A 9 -12.40 2.08 -10.87
C GLN A 9 -11.08 1.85 -10.15
N LEU A 10 -10.00 2.43 -10.68
CA LEU A 10 -8.69 2.40 -10.06
C LEU A 10 -8.38 3.77 -9.44
N VAL A 11 -8.20 3.80 -8.12
CA VAL A 11 -7.56 4.90 -7.41
C VAL A 11 -6.05 4.65 -7.46
N ARG A 12 -5.34 5.42 -8.29
CA ARG A 12 -3.88 5.33 -8.44
C ARG A 12 -3.16 5.98 -7.25
N GLU A 13 -1.97 5.47 -6.93
CA GLU A 13 -1.14 6.07 -5.88
C GLU A 13 -0.80 7.53 -6.18
N ARG A 14 -0.62 8.33 -5.12
CA ARG A 14 -0.30 9.77 -5.23
C ARG A 14 1.16 10.11 -4.92
N ALA A 15 1.99 9.11 -4.61
CA ALA A 15 3.42 9.30 -4.33
C ALA A 15 4.16 10.02 -5.47
N GLY A 16 3.81 9.74 -6.72
CA GLY A 16 4.36 10.41 -7.90
C GLY A 16 3.96 11.89 -8.04
N SER A 17 2.83 12.30 -7.46
CA SER A 17 2.25 13.66 -7.58
C SER A 17 2.62 14.59 -6.42
N TRP A 18 3.45 14.13 -5.47
CA TRP A 18 3.87 14.94 -4.34
C TRP A 18 4.64 16.19 -4.80
N PRO A 19 4.21 17.41 -4.41
CA PRO A 19 4.72 18.65 -5.00
C PRO A 19 6.02 19.17 -4.35
N PHE A 20 6.55 18.51 -3.32
CA PHE A 20 7.73 18.97 -2.57
C PHE A 20 8.91 18.00 -2.68
N SER A 21 10.13 18.43 -2.34
CA SER A 21 11.33 17.58 -2.43
C SER A 21 11.48 16.58 -1.27
N ALA A 22 10.87 16.84 -0.11
CA ALA A 22 11.09 16.09 1.12
C ALA A 22 10.22 14.81 1.25
N ARG A 23 10.53 13.77 0.48
CA ARG A 23 9.81 12.48 0.49
C ARG A 23 10.01 11.64 1.76
N ARG A 24 11.01 11.96 2.59
CA ARG A 24 11.34 11.27 3.84
C ARG A 24 10.67 11.88 5.07
N HIS A 25 9.97 13.00 4.92
CA HIS A 25 9.24 13.60 6.02
C HIS A 25 7.89 12.89 6.17
N PRO A 26 7.39 12.63 7.39
CA PRO A 26 6.06 12.02 7.59
C PRO A 26 4.90 12.76 6.89
N HIS A 27 5.07 14.06 6.61
CA HIS A 27 4.14 14.86 5.81
C HIS A 27 3.89 14.29 4.41
N PHE A 28 4.90 13.68 3.80
CA PHE A 28 4.74 13.01 2.50
C PHE A 28 3.65 11.93 2.60
N ASN A 29 3.78 11.02 3.57
CA ASN A 29 2.82 9.94 3.74
C ASN A 29 1.47 10.42 4.27
N LEU A 30 1.44 11.47 5.09
CA LEU A 30 0.19 12.05 5.56
C LEU A 30 -0.60 12.67 4.39
N TRP A 31 0.09 13.38 3.49
CA TRP A 31 -0.52 13.96 2.32
C TRP A 31 -1.02 12.90 1.34
N THR A 32 -0.20 11.89 1.02
CA THR A 32 -0.62 10.82 0.12
C THR A 32 -1.82 10.07 0.69
N ALA A 33 -1.82 9.76 1.99
CA ALA A 33 -2.95 9.10 2.65
C ALA A 33 -4.22 9.95 2.65
N THR A 34 -4.10 11.27 2.85
CA THR A 34 -5.24 12.19 2.81
C THR A 34 -5.81 12.32 1.40
N ALA A 35 -4.94 12.43 0.38
CA ALA A 35 -5.35 12.45 -1.02
C ALA A 35 -6.04 11.15 -1.44
N THR A 36 -5.48 9.99 -1.05
CA THR A 36 -6.11 8.69 -1.27
C THR A 36 -7.46 8.59 -0.56
N SER A 37 -7.59 9.09 0.68
CA SER A 37 -8.86 9.11 1.42
C SER A 37 -9.94 9.89 0.66
N ALA A 38 -9.61 11.06 0.13
CA ALA A 38 -10.54 11.86 -0.67
C ALA A 38 -11.01 11.12 -1.93
N LEU A 39 -10.08 10.49 -2.65
CA LEU A 39 -10.40 9.73 -3.88
C LEU A 39 -11.22 8.47 -3.59
N MET A 40 -10.98 7.82 -2.45
CA MET A 40 -11.82 6.71 -2.00
C MET A 40 -13.26 7.18 -1.76
N ILE A 41 -13.44 8.33 -1.10
CA ILE A 41 -14.77 8.92 -0.87
C ILE A 41 -15.44 9.25 -2.20
N GLU A 42 -14.74 9.90 -3.14
CA GLU A 42 -15.27 10.18 -4.47
C GLU A 42 -15.68 8.89 -5.21
N ALA A 43 -14.85 7.85 -5.17
CA ALA A 43 -15.13 6.58 -5.81
C ALA A 43 -16.34 5.85 -5.20
N MET A 44 -16.60 6.00 -3.91
CA MET A 44 -17.80 5.44 -3.27
C MET A 44 -19.11 6.06 -3.75
N HIS A 45 -19.04 7.27 -4.33
CA HIS A 45 -20.19 7.96 -4.93
C HIS A 45 -20.25 7.80 -6.45
N ALA A 46 -19.27 7.12 -7.05
CA ALA A 46 -19.28 6.79 -8.47
C ALA A 46 -20.18 5.56 -8.72
N ASP A 47 -20.69 5.46 -9.94
CA ASP A 47 -21.52 4.34 -10.37
C ASP A 47 -20.62 3.17 -10.80
N VAL A 48 -19.97 2.55 -9.81
CA VAL A 48 -18.96 1.49 -9.98
C VAL A 48 -19.20 0.34 -9.00
N ASP A 49 -18.81 -0.87 -9.41
CA ASP A 49 -19.07 -2.09 -8.65
C ASP A 49 -17.85 -2.51 -7.80
N LEU A 50 -16.64 -2.07 -8.21
CA LEU A 50 -15.40 -2.38 -7.53
C LEU A 50 -14.42 -1.21 -7.63
N VAL A 51 -13.83 -0.85 -6.49
CA VAL A 51 -12.75 0.14 -6.41
C VAL A 51 -11.46 -0.58 -6.03
N LEU A 52 -10.46 -0.51 -6.91
CA LEU A 52 -9.10 -0.93 -6.63
C LEU A 52 -8.31 0.30 -6.17
N VAL A 53 -7.57 0.16 -5.08
CA VAL A 53 -6.75 1.25 -4.53
C VAL A 53 -5.30 0.81 -4.57
N ASP A 54 -4.53 1.46 -5.42
CA ASP A 54 -3.07 1.33 -5.48
C ASP A 54 -2.48 2.14 -4.31
N ARG A 55 -1.99 1.43 -3.29
CA ARG A 55 -1.60 1.94 -1.96
C ARG A 55 -2.73 2.66 -1.21
N GLY A 56 -3.54 1.86 -0.52
CA GLY A 56 -4.62 2.33 0.35
C GLY A 56 -4.18 2.77 1.75
N LEU A 57 -5.15 3.07 2.62
CA LEU A 57 -4.90 3.60 3.97
C LEU A 57 -4.10 2.64 4.87
N PHE A 58 -4.17 1.34 4.60
CA PHE A 58 -3.37 0.35 5.32
C PHE A 58 -1.86 0.49 5.03
N ASP A 59 -1.48 0.77 3.76
CA ASP A 59 -0.09 1.07 3.41
C ASP A 59 0.41 2.31 4.15
N ALA A 60 -0.43 3.35 4.26
CA ALA A 60 -0.10 4.53 5.04
C ALA A 60 0.15 4.22 6.52
N LEU A 61 -0.57 3.27 7.14
CA LEU A 61 -0.29 2.81 8.52
C LEU A 61 1.10 2.17 8.62
N CYS A 62 1.50 1.35 7.64
CA CYS A 62 2.83 0.74 7.59
C CYS A 62 3.92 1.82 7.53
N TRP A 63 3.76 2.82 6.67
CA TRP A 63 4.70 3.94 6.58
C TRP A 63 4.76 4.77 7.87
N MET A 64 3.63 5.03 8.53
CA MET A 64 3.64 5.77 9.80
C MET A 64 4.37 5.00 10.90
N GLU A 65 4.20 3.67 10.99
CA GLU A 65 4.97 2.84 11.92
C GLU A 65 6.47 2.87 11.56
N TRP A 66 6.82 2.85 10.28
CA TRP A 66 8.21 2.96 9.83
C TRP A 66 8.83 4.29 10.25
N TYR A 67 8.15 5.42 10.01
CA TYR A 67 8.60 6.74 10.46
C TYR A 67 8.75 6.82 11.98
N ARG A 68 7.83 6.19 12.74
CA ARG A 68 7.94 6.12 14.20
C ARG A 68 9.18 5.33 14.64
N ARG A 69 9.48 4.21 13.98
CA ARG A 69 10.68 3.39 14.28
C ARG A 69 11.98 4.15 14.02
N LEU A 70 11.99 5.01 13.01
CA LEU A 70 13.12 5.90 12.71
C LEU A 70 13.19 7.16 13.58
N GLY A 71 12.25 7.35 14.52
CA GLY A 71 12.22 8.52 15.40
C GLY A 71 11.70 9.80 14.74
N HIS A 72 11.10 9.71 13.54
CA HIS A 72 10.50 10.85 12.84
C HIS A 72 9.10 11.20 13.34
N LEU A 73 8.48 10.35 14.16
CA LEU A 73 7.19 10.60 14.79
C LEU A 73 7.27 10.28 16.28
N THR A 74 6.75 11.19 17.10
CA THR A 74 6.50 10.91 18.52
C THR A 74 5.41 9.84 18.67
N PRO A 75 5.35 9.13 19.81
CA PRO A 75 4.27 8.18 20.08
C PRO A 75 2.88 8.82 20.02
N HIS A 76 2.76 10.10 20.37
CA HIS A 76 1.48 10.83 20.31
C HIS A 76 1.05 11.07 18.86
N GLU A 77 1.92 11.62 18.02
CA GLU A 77 1.62 11.89 16.60
C GLU A 77 1.29 10.60 15.85
N HIS A 78 2.09 9.54 16.07
CA HIS A 78 1.82 8.23 15.48
C HIS A 78 0.43 7.69 15.86
N ARG A 79 0.03 7.82 17.13
CA ARG A 79 -1.32 7.41 17.57
C ARG A 79 -2.42 8.27 16.96
N ALA A 80 -2.24 9.58 16.89
CA ALA A 80 -3.24 10.50 16.35
C ALA A 80 -3.47 10.23 14.85
N ILE A 81 -2.39 10.17 14.06
CA ILE A 81 -2.45 9.89 12.63
C ILE A 81 -2.99 8.48 12.38
N GLY A 82 -2.50 7.47 13.09
CA GLY A 82 -3.00 6.10 12.97
C GLY A 82 -4.46 5.95 13.40
N GLY A 83 -4.95 6.80 14.31
CA GLY A 83 -6.37 6.90 14.65
C GLY A 83 -7.19 7.48 13.51
N PHE A 84 -6.74 8.59 12.92
CA PHE A 84 -7.38 9.21 11.75
C PHE A 84 -7.54 8.23 10.58
N LEU A 85 -6.46 7.50 10.22
CA LEU A 85 -6.49 6.54 9.10
C LEU A 85 -7.42 5.33 9.34
N ARG A 86 -7.85 5.11 10.58
CA ARG A 86 -8.73 3.99 10.98
C ARG A 86 -10.12 4.44 11.43
N VAL A 87 -10.47 5.72 11.26
CA VAL A 87 -11.82 6.19 11.62
C VAL A 87 -12.87 5.37 10.88
N GLY A 88 -13.98 5.08 11.57
CA GLY A 88 -15.02 4.18 11.08
C GLY A 88 -15.45 4.40 9.64
N PRO A 89 -15.75 5.64 9.20
CA PRO A 89 -16.13 5.92 7.81
C PRO A 89 -15.05 5.53 6.79
N LEU A 90 -13.78 5.82 7.07
CA LEU A 90 -12.67 5.47 6.18
C LEU A 90 -12.40 3.97 6.16
N ARG A 91 -12.31 3.37 7.35
CA ARG A 91 -12.00 1.94 7.51
C ARG A 91 -13.07 1.06 6.87
N LYS A 92 -14.35 1.39 7.04
CA LYS A 92 -15.48 0.57 6.53
C LYS A 92 -15.56 0.52 5.00
N MET A 93 -14.92 1.46 4.28
CA MET A 93 -14.82 1.38 2.81
C MET A 93 -13.86 0.28 2.35
N ILE A 94 -12.97 -0.21 3.22
CA ILE A 94 -11.93 -1.18 2.88
C ILE A 94 -12.41 -2.59 3.25
N HIS A 95 -12.76 -3.37 2.23
CA HIS A 95 -13.28 -4.73 2.39
C HIS A 95 -12.19 -5.82 2.36
N LEU A 96 -11.07 -5.51 1.72
CA LEU A 96 -9.93 -6.41 1.55
C LEU A 96 -8.65 -5.58 1.42
N VAL A 97 -7.60 -6.01 2.09
CA VAL A 97 -6.25 -5.49 1.93
C VAL A 97 -5.36 -6.62 1.46
N LEU A 98 -4.72 -6.42 0.30
CA LEU A 98 -3.71 -7.33 -0.21
C LEU A 98 -2.35 -6.87 0.30
N VAL A 99 -1.74 -7.65 1.18
CA VAL A 99 -0.41 -7.36 1.73
C VAL A 99 0.59 -8.22 0.99
N MET A 100 1.27 -7.64 0.00
CA MET A 100 2.25 -8.34 -0.81
C MET A 100 3.66 -8.03 -0.30
N THR A 101 4.38 -9.05 0.15
CA THR A 101 5.78 -8.95 0.56
C THR A 101 6.69 -9.65 -0.43
N VAL A 102 7.97 -9.34 -0.36
CA VAL A 102 9.01 -9.92 -1.22
C VAL A 102 10.36 -9.78 -0.52
N GLU A 103 11.24 -10.76 -0.70
CA GLU A 103 12.63 -10.65 -0.25
C GLU A 103 13.32 -9.42 -0.87
N PRO A 104 14.05 -8.61 -0.09
CA PRO A 104 14.67 -7.37 -0.56
C PRO A 104 15.50 -7.52 -1.84
N GLU A 105 16.30 -8.58 -1.93
CA GLU A 105 17.16 -8.87 -3.08
C GLU A 105 16.33 -9.08 -4.36
N VAL A 106 15.24 -9.84 -4.23
CA VAL A 106 14.33 -10.12 -5.35
C VAL A 106 13.59 -8.85 -5.77
N ALA A 107 13.18 -8.01 -4.82
CA ALA A 107 12.56 -6.72 -5.10
C ALA A 107 13.48 -5.80 -5.91
N ILE A 108 14.75 -5.70 -5.49
CA ILE A 108 15.77 -4.89 -6.19
C ILE A 108 16.03 -5.44 -7.59
N GLN A 109 16.15 -6.77 -7.74
CA GLN A 109 16.31 -7.41 -9.05
C GLN A 109 15.13 -7.09 -10.00
N ARG A 110 13.89 -7.14 -9.50
CA ARG A 110 12.68 -6.81 -10.27
C ARG A 110 12.65 -5.33 -10.70
N GLU A 111 13.05 -4.41 -9.83
CA GLU A 111 13.15 -2.99 -10.14
C GLU A 111 14.20 -2.73 -11.23
N LEU A 112 15.37 -3.37 -11.12
CA LEU A 112 16.44 -3.25 -12.11
C LEU A 112 16.04 -3.82 -13.48
N ALA A 113 15.29 -4.92 -13.52
CA ALA A 113 14.85 -5.56 -14.76
C ALA A 113 13.76 -4.76 -15.51
N THR A 114 12.99 -3.93 -14.81
CA THR A 114 11.86 -3.18 -15.37
C THR A 114 12.22 -1.73 -15.73
N ARG A 115 13.40 -1.24 -15.35
CA ARG A 115 13.84 0.14 -15.61
C ARG A 115 14.62 0.26 -16.93
N PRO A 116 14.42 1.32 -17.74
CA PRO A 116 15.20 1.54 -18.96
C PRO A 116 16.71 1.73 -18.68
N PRO A 117 17.63 1.12 -19.46
CA PRO A 117 19.09 1.20 -19.25
C PRO A 117 19.67 2.62 -19.26
N ALA A 118 18.98 3.58 -19.89
CA ALA A 118 19.40 4.97 -20.00
C ALA A 118 19.25 5.78 -18.70
N MET A 119 18.61 5.21 -17.67
CA MET A 119 18.37 5.86 -16.39
C MET A 119 19.22 5.16 -15.32
N GLY A 120 20.50 5.55 -15.24
CA GLY A 120 21.50 4.93 -14.36
C GLY A 120 21.00 4.72 -12.93
N TYR A 121 21.41 3.62 -12.31
CA TYR A 121 21.10 3.32 -10.91
C TYR A 121 21.81 4.32 -10.00
N THR A 122 21.07 5.32 -9.54
CA THR A 122 21.41 5.96 -8.27
C THR A 122 20.65 5.17 -7.21
N PRO A 123 21.31 4.46 -6.28
CA PRO A 123 20.63 3.83 -5.16
C PRO A 123 19.66 4.84 -4.57
N GLY A 124 18.37 4.56 -4.72
CA GLY A 124 17.35 5.34 -4.06
C GLY A 124 17.64 5.24 -2.57
N THR A 125 17.55 6.35 -1.87
CA THR A 125 17.90 6.42 -0.45
C THR A 125 16.93 5.59 0.43
N VAL A 126 15.86 5.01 -0.17
CA VAL A 126 14.88 4.07 0.41
C VAL A 126 14.97 2.66 -0.20
N VAL A 127 15.52 2.49 -1.41
CA VAL A 127 15.59 1.20 -2.12
C VAL A 127 16.96 0.59 -1.89
N ASN A 128 17.14 0.00 -0.70
CA ASN A 128 18.29 -0.80 -0.33
C ASN A 128 17.83 -1.96 0.55
N THR A 129 18.63 -3.04 0.61
CA THR A 129 18.27 -4.26 1.34
C THR A 129 17.85 -3.99 2.79
N GLU A 130 18.61 -3.18 3.53
CA GLU A 130 18.35 -2.89 4.94
C GLU A 130 17.00 -2.17 5.13
N THR A 131 16.71 -1.17 4.31
CA THR A 131 15.46 -0.41 4.39
C THR A 131 14.26 -1.27 4.00
N LEU A 132 14.41 -2.13 2.98
CA LEU A 132 13.35 -3.04 2.54
C LEU A 132 13.09 -4.15 3.57
N ALA A 133 14.13 -4.70 4.21
CA ALA A 133 13.98 -5.64 5.31
C ALA A 133 13.23 -5.01 6.49
N LEU A 134 13.64 -3.81 6.91
CA LEU A 134 12.95 -3.06 7.95
C LEU A 134 11.48 -2.74 7.57
N LEU A 135 11.20 -2.51 6.29
CA LEU A 135 9.85 -2.28 5.80
C LEU A 135 9.00 -3.55 5.89
N ASN A 136 9.53 -4.72 5.50
CA ASN A 136 8.86 -6.01 5.68
C ASN A 136 8.53 -6.28 7.16
N ASP A 137 9.50 -6.06 8.06
CA ASP A 137 9.28 -6.19 9.51
C ASP A 137 8.23 -5.22 10.05
N THR A 138 8.18 -4.03 9.46
CA THR A 138 7.19 -3.01 9.80
C THR A 138 5.79 -3.42 9.35
N ILE A 139 5.66 -3.89 8.11
CA ILE A 139 4.41 -4.39 7.53
C ILE A 139 3.89 -5.56 8.38
N ALA A 140 4.74 -6.54 8.70
CA ALA A 140 4.36 -7.68 9.53
C ALA A 140 3.85 -7.26 10.92
N ALA A 141 4.50 -6.28 11.56
CA ALA A 141 4.05 -5.78 12.85
C ALA A 141 2.70 -5.03 12.77
N VAL A 142 2.48 -4.25 11.72
CA VAL A 142 1.20 -3.53 11.51
C VAL A 142 0.08 -4.50 11.14
N ALA A 143 0.36 -5.50 10.29
CA ALA A 143 -0.56 -6.58 9.95
C ALA A 143 -1.01 -7.33 11.20
N ASN A 144 -0.08 -7.79 12.02
CA ASN A 144 -0.39 -8.47 13.28
C ASN A 144 -1.24 -7.60 14.23
N ARG A 145 -0.91 -6.31 14.35
CA ARG A 145 -1.64 -5.37 15.21
C ARG A 145 -3.08 -5.14 14.75
N HIS A 146 -3.33 -5.13 13.45
CA HIS A 146 -4.61 -4.72 12.89
C HIS A 146 -5.39 -5.83 12.15
N ARG A 147 -4.95 -7.09 12.27
CA ARG A 147 -5.62 -8.26 11.67
C ARG A 147 -7.10 -8.44 12.06
N ASN A 148 -7.51 -7.89 13.20
CA ASN A 148 -8.91 -7.92 13.66
C ASN A 148 -9.73 -6.71 13.17
N GLU A 149 -9.06 -5.68 12.64
CA GLU A 149 -9.70 -4.45 12.15
C GLU A 149 -9.83 -4.44 10.62
N PHE A 150 -8.91 -5.12 9.91
CA PHE A 150 -8.89 -5.24 8.46
C PHE A 150 -8.89 -6.70 8.03
N ASN A 151 -9.56 -6.98 6.93
CA ASN A 151 -9.49 -8.28 6.26
C ASN A 151 -8.19 -8.33 5.42
N LEU A 152 -7.13 -8.87 6.01
CA LEU A 152 -5.81 -8.95 5.40
C LEU A 152 -5.65 -10.26 4.63
N HIS A 153 -5.13 -10.17 3.41
CA HIS A 153 -4.68 -11.31 2.63
C HIS A 153 -3.19 -11.13 2.32
N GLU A 154 -2.37 -11.84 3.08
CA GLU A 154 -0.92 -11.77 3.01
C GLU A 154 -0.39 -12.73 1.94
N LEU A 155 0.50 -12.23 1.07
CA LEU A 155 1.08 -12.95 -0.05
C LEU A 155 2.59 -12.68 -0.09
N ASP A 156 3.39 -13.71 0.15
CA ASP A 156 4.81 -13.66 -0.16
C ASP A 156 5.02 -13.95 -1.66
N THR A 157 5.46 -12.93 -2.38
CA THR A 157 5.63 -12.99 -3.83
C THR A 157 7.05 -13.35 -4.25
N THR A 158 7.94 -13.71 -3.32
CA THR A 158 9.37 -13.93 -3.58
C THR A 158 9.63 -14.93 -4.70
N ALA A 159 9.03 -16.12 -4.61
CA ALA A 159 9.19 -17.18 -5.61
C ALA A 159 8.13 -17.16 -6.72
N MET A 160 7.22 -16.18 -6.70
CA MET A 160 6.07 -16.15 -7.59
C MET A 160 6.37 -15.40 -8.88
N SER A 161 5.78 -15.88 -9.98
CA SER A 161 5.75 -15.12 -11.24
C SER A 161 4.68 -14.01 -11.18
N PRO A 162 4.74 -13.00 -12.06
CA PRO A 162 3.67 -12.00 -12.17
C PRO A 162 2.30 -12.62 -12.49
N GLU A 163 2.27 -13.68 -13.31
CA GLU A 163 1.04 -14.40 -13.64
C GLU A 163 0.48 -15.14 -12.42
N GLU A 164 1.32 -15.84 -11.66
CA GLU A 164 0.90 -16.52 -10.44
C GLU A 164 0.38 -15.52 -9.40
N THR A 165 1.08 -14.39 -9.26
CA THR A 165 0.66 -13.30 -8.36
C THR A 165 -0.71 -12.77 -8.75
N LEU A 166 -0.94 -12.52 -10.05
CA LEU A 166 -2.23 -12.09 -10.56
C LEU A 166 -3.33 -13.11 -10.28
N GLN A 167 -3.06 -14.40 -10.47
CA GLN A 167 -4.02 -15.47 -10.20
C GLN A 167 -4.42 -15.52 -8.71
N ARG A 168 -3.46 -15.41 -7.79
CA ARG A 168 -3.74 -15.36 -6.34
C ARG A 168 -4.57 -14.14 -5.97
N VAL A 169 -4.19 -12.95 -6.47
CA VAL A 169 -4.90 -11.71 -6.23
C VAL A 169 -6.34 -11.79 -6.77
N ALA A 170 -6.51 -12.25 -8.01
CA ALA A 170 -7.83 -12.44 -8.60
C ALA A 170 -8.68 -13.45 -7.82
N GLY A 171 -8.08 -14.54 -7.32
CA GLY A 171 -8.75 -15.51 -6.47
C GLY A 171 -9.27 -14.90 -5.16
N ALA A 172 -8.44 -14.09 -4.48
CA ALA A 172 -8.82 -13.39 -3.26
C ALA A 172 -9.98 -12.39 -3.50
N VAL A 173 -9.93 -11.65 -4.60
CA VAL A 173 -11.00 -10.71 -4.99
C VAL A 173 -12.29 -11.47 -5.32
N ARG A 174 -12.24 -12.58 -6.06
CA ARG A 174 -13.43 -13.40 -6.35
C ARG A 174 -14.08 -13.95 -5.08
N ALA A 175 -13.26 -14.46 -4.14
CA ALA A 175 -13.76 -14.98 -2.87
C ALA A 175 -14.45 -13.91 -2.01
N LEU A 176 -14.04 -12.64 -2.12
CA LEU A 176 -14.72 -11.52 -1.50
C LEU A 176 -16.07 -11.25 -2.15
N LEU A 177 -16.14 -11.27 -3.48
CA LEU A 177 -17.36 -10.95 -4.24
C LEU A 177 -18.43 -12.05 -4.19
N SER A 178 -18.08 -13.25 -3.75
CA SER A 178 -19.00 -14.38 -3.56
C SER A 178 -19.65 -14.45 -2.17
N ARG A 179 -19.36 -13.50 -1.28
CA ARG A 179 -19.95 -13.39 0.07
C ARG A 179 -21.15 -12.45 0.06
#